data_AF-A0A7Z7CKS2-F1
#
_entry.id   AF-A0A7Z7CKS2-F1
#
_cell.length_a   1.000
_cell.length_b   1.000
_cell.length_c   1.000
_cell.angle_alpha   90.00
_cell.angle_beta   90.00
_cell.angle_gamma   90.00
#
_symmetry.space_group_name_H-M   'P 1'
#
loop_
_entity.id
_entity.type
_entity.pdbx_description
1 polymer ?
#
loop_
_entity_poly.entity_id
_entity_poly.type
_entity_poly.pdbx_seq_one_letter_code
_entity_poly.pdbx_strand_id
1 'polypeptide(L)'
;MNSTHILILIILLLFLFLSLNEIIKFIARKDKESPPPVNVRLWLIPLLSLLIIVPVAFFTVLYSLFFYTFGGMSNSLYFEQIGDGIIFSVFILIGFILFETLIHPIIIAALNYGVIRHVSVYTRNSVTILIDGIIIYFLGSTFEGVYIQDFWSALSISVLYHIIEWIFTWIHHLFKKRKTNMTL
;
A
#
# COMPACT_ATOMS: atom_id res chain seq x y z
N MET A 1 -14.98 -23.67 -0.18
CA MET A 1 -14.42 -22.64 0.70
C MET A 1 -14.50 -23.16 2.13
N ASN A 2 -13.37 -23.28 2.83
CA ASN A 2 -13.33 -23.92 4.16
C ASN A 2 -14.11 -23.08 5.19
N SER A 3 -14.82 -23.71 6.14
CA SER A 3 -15.67 -23.02 7.13
C SER A 3 -14.90 -22.00 7.96
N THR A 4 -13.60 -22.22 8.16
CA THR A 4 -12.67 -21.31 8.81
C THR A 4 -12.48 -19.99 8.06
N HIS A 5 -12.37 -20.02 6.72
CA HIS A 5 -12.25 -18.80 5.91
C HIS A 5 -13.52 -17.94 5.98
N ILE A 6 -14.70 -18.58 5.99
CA ILE A 6 -15.98 -17.87 6.13
C ILE A 6 -16.05 -17.19 7.50
N LEU A 7 -15.64 -17.88 8.56
CA LEU A 7 -15.60 -17.31 9.91
C LEU A 7 -14.67 -16.09 9.97
N ILE A 8 -13.45 -16.20 9.43
CA ILE A 8 -12.47 -15.11 9.39
C ILE A 8 -13.03 -13.91 8.60
N LEU A 9 -13.67 -14.15 7.47
CA LEU A 9 -14.29 -13.10 6.66
C LEU A 9 -15.38 -12.35 7.45
N ILE A 10 -16.25 -13.09 8.16
CA ILE A 10 -17.30 -12.48 8.99
C ILE A 10 -16.68 -11.63 10.09
N ILE A 11 -15.67 -12.14 10.80
CA ILE A 11 -14.96 -11.41 11.85
C ILE A 11 -14.35 -10.11 11.29
N LEU A 12 -13.69 -10.19 10.12
CA LEU A 12 -13.06 -9.04 9.48
C LEU A 12 -14.09 -7.99 9.04
N LEU A 13 -15.22 -8.42 8.46
CA LEU A 13 -16.32 -7.52 8.09
C LEU A 13 -16.94 -6.84 9.32
N LEU A 14 -17.10 -7.57 10.43
CA LEU A 14 -17.64 -7.04 11.68
C LEU A 14 -16.67 -6.02 12.30
N PHE A 15 -15.37 -6.33 12.30
CA PHE A 15 -14.32 -5.40 12.73
C PHE A 15 -14.31 -4.11 11.90
N LEU A 16 -14.40 -4.24 10.57
CA LEU A 16 -14.42 -3.11 9.65
C LEU A 16 -15.68 -2.25 9.86
N PHE A 17 -16.84 -2.88 10.06
CA PHE A 17 -18.08 -2.21 10.38
C PHE A 17 -18.00 -1.40 11.68
N LEU A 18 -17.49 -2.01 12.76
CA LEU A 18 -17.32 -1.34 14.05
C LEU A 18 -16.33 -0.17 13.96
N SER A 19 -15.20 -0.37 13.28
CA SER A 19 -14.16 0.64 13.10
C SER A 19 -14.67 1.85 12.34
N LEU A 20 -15.36 1.66 11.22
CA LEU A 20 -15.96 2.75 10.45
C LEU A 20 -17.04 3.48 11.25
N ASN A 21 -17.86 2.77 12.02
CA ASN A 21 -18.87 3.40 12.88
C ASN A 21 -18.24 4.33 13.93
N GLU A 22 -17.12 3.94 14.54
CA GLU A 22 -16.40 4.79 15.48
C GLU A 22 -15.72 5.97 14.79
N ILE A 23 -15.15 5.79 13.60
CA ILE A 23 -14.56 6.88 12.80
C ILE A 23 -15.64 7.93 12.46
N ILE A 24 -16.82 7.51 12.01
CA ILE A 24 -17.93 8.43 11.70
C ILE A 24 -18.33 9.23 12.94
N LYS A 25 -18.47 8.58 14.10
CA LYS A 25 -18.77 9.28 15.36
C LYS A 25 -17.66 10.24 15.77
N PHE A 26 -16.40 9.84 15.59
CA PHE A 26 -15.25 10.66 15.90
C PHE A 26 -15.21 11.93 15.05
N ILE A 27 -15.45 11.80 13.74
CA ILE A 27 -15.52 12.95 12.81
C ILE A 27 -16.66 13.88 13.20
N ALA A 28 -17.88 13.36 13.42
CA ALA A 28 -19.02 14.18 13.84
C ALA A 28 -18.75 14.95 15.14
N ARG A 29 -18.10 14.32 16.13
CA ARG A 29 -17.69 15.00 17.37
C ARG A 29 -16.65 16.08 17.14
N LYS A 30 -15.67 15.83 16.27
CA LYS A 30 -14.62 16.80 15.92
C LYS A 30 -15.21 18.04 15.24
N ASP A 31 -16.20 17.84 14.38
CA ASP A 31 -16.84 18.91 13.61
C ASP A 31 -18.00 19.58 14.39
N LYS A 32 -18.24 19.17 15.64
CA LYS A 32 -19.34 19.64 16.52
C LYS A 32 -20.73 19.41 15.92
N GLU A 33 -20.86 18.41 15.06
CA GLU A 33 -22.12 17.98 14.47
C GLU A 33 -22.74 16.84 15.28
N SER A 34 -24.07 16.70 15.20
CA SER A 34 -24.74 15.52 15.78
C SER A 34 -24.41 14.28 14.92
N PRO A 35 -24.14 13.13 15.55
CA PRO A 35 -23.82 11.93 14.80
C PRO A 35 -25.02 11.52 13.94
N PRO A 36 -24.78 11.02 12.70
CA PRO A 36 -25.86 10.66 11.80
C PRO A 36 -26.76 9.57 12.40
N PRO A 37 -28.07 9.58 12.09
CA PRO A 37 -29.00 8.58 12.58
C PRO A 37 -28.56 7.17 12.15
N VAL A 38 -28.90 6.16 12.95
CA VAL A 38 -28.46 4.76 12.75
C VAL A 38 -28.77 4.26 11.35
N ASN A 39 -29.95 4.61 10.80
CA ASN A 39 -30.38 4.21 9.47
C ASN A 39 -29.45 4.71 8.36
N VAL A 40 -28.95 5.95 8.48
CA VAL A 40 -27.99 6.51 7.51
C VAL A 40 -26.63 5.85 7.67
N ARG A 41 -26.21 5.57 8.91
CA ARG A 41 -24.94 4.86 9.17
C ARG A 41 -24.91 3.45 8.60
N LEU A 42 -26.01 2.71 8.67
CA LEU A 42 -26.11 1.36 8.10
C LEU A 42 -25.87 1.33 6.59
N TRP A 43 -26.19 2.40 5.86
CA TRP A 43 -25.90 2.54 4.43
C TRP A 43 -24.52 3.14 4.16
N LEU A 44 -24.12 4.12 4.97
CA LEU A 44 -22.85 4.81 4.83
C LEU A 44 -21.65 3.89 5.06
N ILE A 45 -21.75 2.97 6.04
CA ILE A 45 -20.66 2.05 6.36
C ILE A 45 -20.33 1.14 5.17
N PRO A 46 -21.27 0.36 4.59
CA PRO A 46 -20.99 -0.43 3.38
C PRO A 46 -20.43 0.38 2.21
N LEU A 47 -20.93 1.61 2.01
CA LEU A 47 -20.43 2.49 0.95
C LEU A 47 -18.97 2.90 1.18
N LEU A 48 -18.62 3.30 2.41
CA LEU A 48 -17.25 3.61 2.80
C LEU A 48 -16.35 2.38 2.75
N SER A 49 -16.85 1.22 3.17
CA SER A 49 -16.13 -0.05 3.03
C SER A 49 -15.80 -0.34 1.57
N LEU A 50 -16.77 -0.15 0.67
CA LEU A 50 -16.58 -0.38 -0.76
C LEU A 50 -15.56 0.60 -1.35
N LEU A 51 -15.54 1.85 -0.90
CA LEU A 51 -14.55 2.85 -1.29
C LEU A 51 -13.12 2.44 -0.89
N ILE A 52 -12.94 1.63 0.16
CA ILE A 52 -11.64 1.12 0.60
C ILE A 52 -11.30 -0.20 -0.10
N ILE A 53 -12.24 -1.14 -0.10
CA ILE A 53 -12.05 -2.51 -0.62
C ILE A 53 -11.79 -2.48 -2.12
N VAL A 54 -12.50 -1.66 -2.89
CA VAL A 54 -12.38 -1.63 -4.35
C VAL A 54 -10.97 -1.22 -4.79
N PRO A 55 -10.39 -0.09 -4.32
CA PRO A 55 -9.00 0.24 -4.63
C PRO A 55 -8.02 -0.83 -4.19
N VAL A 56 -8.17 -1.38 -2.97
CA VAL A 56 -7.28 -2.43 -2.45
C VAL A 56 -7.32 -3.67 -3.36
N ALA A 57 -8.51 -4.13 -3.74
CA ALA A 57 -8.67 -5.26 -4.64
C ALA A 57 -8.09 -4.96 -6.04
N PHE A 58 -8.37 -3.76 -6.57
CA PHE A 58 -7.84 -3.32 -7.87
C PHE A 58 -6.31 -3.32 -7.89
N PHE A 59 -5.67 -2.70 -6.90
CA PHE A 59 -4.21 -2.67 -6.79
C PHE A 59 -3.60 -4.03 -6.50
N THR A 60 -4.28 -4.88 -5.72
CA THR A 60 -3.84 -6.26 -5.50
C THR A 60 -3.75 -7.03 -6.82
N VAL A 61 -4.78 -6.92 -7.68
CA VAL A 61 -4.78 -7.58 -9.00
C VAL A 61 -3.67 -7.02 -9.89
N LEU A 62 -3.51 -5.69 -9.92
CA LEU A 62 -2.44 -5.05 -10.70
C LEU A 62 -1.05 -5.49 -10.25
N TYR A 63 -0.80 -5.52 -8.94
CA TYR A 63 0.49 -5.97 -8.41
C TYR A 63 0.72 -7.46 -8.65
N SER A 64 -0.29 -8.30 -8.52
CA SER A 64 -0.14 -9.73 -8.82
C SER A 64 0.22 -9.95 -10.29
N LEU A 65 -0.40 -9.21 -11.21
CA LEU A 65 -0.08 -9.28 -12.63
C LEU A 65 1.33 -8.75 -12.92
N PHE A 66 1.73 -7.66 -12.26
CA PHE A 66 3.09 -7.12 -12.35
C PHE A 66 4.12 -8.15 -11.89
N PHE A 67 3.97 -8.73 -10.71
CA PHE A 67 4.92 -9.70 -10.17
C PHE A 67 4.99 -10.97 -11.00
N TYR A 68 3.86 -11.47 -11.48
CA TYR A 68 3.84 -12.64 -12.35
C TYR A 68 4.58 -12.39 -13.67
N THR A 69 4.32 -11.23 -14.29
CA THR A 69 5.01 -10.82 -15.52
C THR A 69 6.51 -10.63 -15.29
N PHE A 70 6.87 -9.97 -14.19
CA PHE A 70 8.26 -9.73 -13.81
C PHE A 70 9.00 -11.04 -13.55
N GLY A 71 8.39 -11.98 -12.81
CA GLY A 71 8.95 -13.31 -12.55
C GLY A 71 9.23 -14.08 -13.84
N GLY A 72 8.29 -14.06 -14.79
CA GLY A 72 8.46 -14.71 -16.09
C GLY A 72 9.55 -14.09 -16.99
N MET A 73 9.81 -12.79 -16.88
CA MET A 73 10.86 -12.12 -17.66
C MET A 73 12.26 -12.23 -17.05
N SER A 74 12.34 -12.17 -15.72
CA SER A 74 13.60 -12.04 -14.99
C SER A 74 14.12 -13.36 -14.40
N ASN A 75 13.26 -14.40 -14.31
CA ASN A 75 13.49 -15.62 -13.53
C ASN A 75 13.89 -15.36 -12.06
N SER A 76 13.68 -14.14 -11.57
CA SER A 76 14.11 -13.67 -10.25
C SER A 76 13.07 -13.91 -9.17
N LEU A 77 11.82 -14.13 -9.58
CA LEU A 77 10.69 -14.35 -8.69
C LEU A 77 9.84 -15.49 -9.23
N TYR A 78 9.56 -16.47 -8.37
CA TYR A 78 8.75 -17.63 -8.70
C TYR A 78 7.59 -17.80 -7.71
N PHE A 79 6.42 -18.18 -8.24
CA PHE A 79 5.23 -18.51 -7.46
C PHE A 79 4.81 -19.95 -7.78
N GLU A 80 4.52 -20.75 -6.76
CA GLU A 80 4.04 -22.12 -6.96
C GLU A 80 2.62 -22.15 -7.54
N GLN A 81 1.75 -21.27 -7.04
CA GLN A 81 0.36 -21.15 -7.48
C GLN A 81 0.00 -19.69 -7.81
N ILE A 82 -0.99 -19.52 -8.69
CA ILE A 82 -1.55 -18.19 -9.02
C ILE A 82 -2.07 -17.49 -7.76
N GLY A 83 -2.61 -18.25 -6.80
CA GLY A 83 -3.08 -17.72 -5.52
C GLY A 83 -1.99 -17.07 -4.68
N ASP A 84 -0.75 -17.56 -4.75
CA ASP A 84 0.37 -17.07 -3.95
C ASP A 84 0.78 -15.66 -4.39
N GLY A 85 0.72 -15.38 -5.69
CA GLY A 85 0.97 -14.03 -6.23
C GLY A 85 -0.05 -13.00 -5.73
N ILE A 86 -1.31 -13.39 -5.59
CA ILE A 86 -2.36 -12.52 -5.06
C ILE A 86 -2.12 -12.26 -3.57
N ILE A 87 -1.86 -13.31 -2.79
CA ILE A 87 -1.59 -13.21 -1.35
C ILE A 87 -0.38 -12.32 -1.11
N PHE A 88 0.72 -12.59 -1.81
CA PHE A 88 1.94 -11.79 -1.74
C PHE A 88 1.69 -10.32 -2.06
N SER A 89 0.88 -10.05 -3.09
CA SER A 89 0.52 -8.68 -3.49
C SER A 89 -0.28 -7.93 -2.42
N VAL A 90 -1.22 -8.61 -1.75
CA VAL A 90 -1.95 -8.02 -0.61
C VAL A 90 -0.98 -7.65 0.51
N PHE A 91 -0.07 -8.56 0.84
CA PHE A 91 0.89 -8.32 1.92
C PHE A 91 1.90 -7.25 1.60
N ILE A 92 2.38 -7.17 0.36
CA ILE A 92 3.21 -6.06 -0.10
C ILE A 92 2.45 -4.74 0.00
N LEU A 93 1.19 -4.71 -0.42
CA LEU A 93 0.37 -3.49 -0.35
C LEU A 93 0.16 -3.04 1.11
N ILE A 94 -0.17 -3.97 2.00
CA ILE A 94 -0.28 -3.68 3.45
C ILE A 94 1.07 -3.22 4.00
N GLY A 95 2.15 -3.91 3.62
CA GLY A 95 3.52 -3.54 3.95
C GLY A 95 3.77 -2.09 3.57
N PHE A 96 3.70 -1.74 2.30
CA PHE A 96 3.94 -0.38 1.82
C PHE A 96 3.09 0.67 2.54
N ILE A 97 1.80 0.41 2.80
CA ILE A 97 0.97 1.34 3.58
C ILE A 97 1.54 1.57 4.99
N LEU A 98 1.93 0.49 5.69
CA LEU A 98 2.51 0.60 7.03
C LEU A 98 3.89 1.27 7.01
N PHE A 99 4.73 0.94 6.04
CA PHE A 99 6.09 1.47 5.95
C PHE A 99 6.10 2.94 5.54
N GLU A 100 5.30 3.33 4.55
CA GLU A 100 5.15 4.72 4.11
C GLU A 100 4.61 5.60 5.26
N THR A 101 3.64 5.10 6.03
CA THR A 101 3.00 5.88 7.10
C THR A 101 3.81 5.96 8.39
N LEU A 102 4.56 4.91 8.74
CA LEU A 102 5.27 4.83 10.02
C LEU A 102 6.78 4.86 9.85
N ILE A 103 7.32 3.96 9.05
CA ILE A 103 8.76 3.64 9.08
C ILE A 103 9.58 4.65 8.29
N HIS A 104 9.11 5.08 7.11
CA HIS A 104 9.78 6.12 6.34
C HIS A 104 9.90 7.44 7.14
N PRO A 105 8.83 8.01 7.75
CA PRO A 105 8.95 9.20 8.59
C PRO A 105 9.96 9.04 9.73
N ILE A 106 9.95 7.90 10.42
CA ILE A 106 10.87 7.62 11.53
C ILE A 106 12.32 7.59 11.04
N ILE A 107 12.60 6.88 9.95
CA ILE A 107 13.98 6.78 9.42
C ILE A 107 14.47 8.11 8.89
N ILE A 108 13.63 8.88 8.20
CA ILE A 108 13.98 10.21 7.71
C ILE A 108 14.24 11.17 8.89
N ALA A 109 13.41 11.11 9.95
CA ALA A 109 13.63 11.88 11.16
C ALA A 109 14.95 11.49 11.84
N ALA A 110 15.24 10.19 11.94
CA ALA A 110 16.49 9.69 12.50
C ALA A 110 17.72 10.15 11.69
N LEU A 111 17.65 10.12 10.36
CA LEU A 111 18.72 10.62 9.48
C LEU A 111 18.94 12.12 9.62
N ASN A 112 17.85 12.89 9.67
CA ASN A 112 17.91 14.34 9.87
C ASN A 112 18.52 14.73 11.22
N TYR A 113 18.26 13.93 12.26
CA TYR A 113 18.75 14.19 13.61
C TYR A 113 20.19 13.68 13.82
N GLY A 114 20.53 12.50 13.30
CA GLY A 114 21.76 11.78 13.63
C GLY A 114 22.93 11.99 12.67
N VAL A 115 22.69 12.29 11.38
CA VAL A 115 23.76 12.23 10.36
C VAL A 115 23.85 13.53 9.55
N ILE A 116 22.73 14.06 9.05
CA ILE A 116 22.74 15.24 8.18
C ILE A 116 21.55 16.14 8.53
N ARG A 117 21.81 17.37 8.97
CA ARG A 117 20.77 18.33 9.41
C ARG A 117 19.66 18.59 8.38
N HIS A 118 19.96 18.38 7.09
CA HIS A 118 19.01 18.39 5.98
C HIS A 118 19.33 17.30 4.96
N VAL A 119 18.62 16.18 5.03
CA VAL A 119 18.74 15.10 4.04
C VAL A 119 18.22 15.58 2.67
N SER A 120 19.03 15.44 1.62
CA SER A 120 18.63 15.81 0.26
C SER A 120 17.49 14.92 -0.26
N VAL A 121 16.72 15.40 -1.24
CA VAL A 121 15.64 14.61 -1.87
C VAL A 121 16.18 13.29 -2.45
N TYR A 122 17.36 13.33 -3.07
CA TYR A 122 18.01 12.14 -3.62
C TYR A 122 18.40 11.14 -2.53
N THR A 123 18.96 11.62 -1.43
CA THR A 123 19.34 10.75 -0.28
C THR A 123 18.10 10.10 0.33
N ARG A 124 17.01 10.87 0.50
CA ARG A 124 15.73 10.34 1.00
C ARG A 124 15.23 9.23 0.10
N ASN A 125 15.21 9.44 -1.21
CA ASN A 125 14.71 8.47 -2.17
C ASN A 125 15.58 7.21 -2.25
N SER A 126 16.91 7.34 -2.15
CA SER A 126 17.79 6.17 -2.09
C SER A 126 17.55 5.33 -0.83
N VAL A 127 17.31 6.00 0.31
CA VAL A 127 17.02 5.32 1.58
C VAL A 127 15.68 4.60 1.52
N THR A 128 14.62 5.23 0.97
CA THR A 128 13.31 4.56 0.82
C THR A 128 13.39 3.35 -0.10
N ILE A 129 14.10 3.45 -1.24
CA ILE A 129 14.34 2.30 -2.13
C ILE A 129 15.02 1.15 -1.38
N LEU A 130 16.05 1.44 -0.57
CA LEU A 130 16.78 0.42 0.17
C LEU A 130 15.89 -0.26 1.23
N ILE A 131 15.13 0.53 1.98
CA ILE A 131 14.19 0.02 2.99
C ILE A 131 13.13 -0.87 2.32
N ASP A 132 12.53 -0.40 1.23
CA ASP A 132 11.50 -1.12 0.50
C ASP A 132 12.04 -2.42 -0.10
N GLY A 133 13.29 -2.43 -0.56
CA GLY A 133 13.97 -3.66 -0.98
C GLY A 133 14.15 -4.67 0.15
N ILE A 134 14.54 -4.21 1.35
CA ILE A 134 14.65 -5.06 2.55
C ILE A 134 13.29 -5.64 2.91
N ILE A 135 12.23 -4.85 2.82
CA ILE A 135 10.86 -5.27 3.12
C ILE A 135 10.39 -6.34 2.14
N ILE A 136 10.53 -6.09 0.84
CA ILE A 136 10.14 -7.04 -0.20
C ILE A 136 10.88 -8.36 0.01
N TYR A 137 12.18 -8.31 0.28
CA TYR A 137 12.98 -9.51 0.54
C TYR A 137 12.52 -10.26 1.79
N PHE A 138 12.30 -9.54 2.89
CA PHE A 138 11.84 -10.12 4.15
C PHE A 138 10.44 -10.76 4.01
N LEU A 139 9.49 -10.05 3.40
CA LEU A 139 8.16 -10.57 3.13
C LEU A 139 8.25 -11.81 2.23
N GLY A 140 8.99 -11.74 1.12
CA GLY A 140 9.19 -12.88 0.23
C GLY A 140 9.79 -14.09 0.92
N SER A 141 10.71 -13.90 1.88
CA SER A 141 11.29 -15.00 2.65
C SER A 141 10.36 -15.60 3.72
N THR A 142 9.31 -14.87 4.11
CA THR A 142 8.37 -15.29 5.16
C THR A 142 7.18 -16.08 4.61
N PHE A 143 6.81 -15.86 3.34
CA PHE A 143 5.67 -16.54 2.71
C PHE A 143 6.09 -17.84 2.03
N GLU A 144 5.51 -18.95 2.49
CA GLU A 144 5.59 -20.23 1.77
C GLU A 144 4.92 -20.08 0.39
N GLY A 145 5.58 -20.57 -0.67
CA GLY A 145 5.10 -20.49 -2.06
C GLY A 145 5.58 -19.26 -2.85
N VAL A 146 6.28 -18.32 -2.21
CA VAL A 146 6.94 -17.18 -2.87
C VAL A 146 8.45 -17.35 -2.79
N TYR A 147 9.11 -17.42 -3.94
CA TYR A 147 10.56 -17.55 -3.99
C TYR A 147 11.15 -16.32 -4.67
N ILE A 148 11.85 -15.50 -3.88
CA ILE A 148 12.70 -14.42 -4.37
C ILE A 148 14.13 -14.94 -4.38
N GLN A 149 14.76 -14.95 -5.56
CA GLN A 149 16.07 -15.58 -5.75
C GLN A 149 17.15 -15.01 -4.83
N ASP A 150 17.19 -13.69 -4.68
CA ASP A 150 18.20 -12.99 -3.92
C ASP A 150 17.78 -11.54 -3.58
N PHE A 151 18.57 -10.86 -2.75
CA PHE A 151 18.29 -9.48 -2.35
C PHE A 151 18.30 -8.51 -3.56
N TRP A 152 19.12 -8.76 -4.60
CA TRP A 152 19.13 -7.91 -5.79
C TRP A 152 17.81 -7.98 -6.57
N SER A 153 17.16 -9.14 -6.57
CA SER A 153 15.82 -9.30 -7.13
C SER A 153 14.79 -8.42 -6.40
N ALA A 154 14.80 -8.43 -5.06
CA ALA A 154 13.93 -7.58 -4.25
C ALA A 154 14.23 -6.08 -4.44
N LEU A 155 15.51 -5.72 -4.53
CA LEU A 155 15.94 -4.34 -4.78
C LEU A 155 15.53 -3.85 -6.17
N SER A 156 15.59 -4.72 -7.18
CA SER A 156 15.15 -4.41 -8.54
C SER A 156 13.65 -4.12 -8.60
N ILE A 157 12.85 -4.90 -7.86
CA ILE A 157 11.41 -4.64 -7.68
C ILE A 157 11.19 -3.27 -7.02
N SER A 158 11.90 -2.97 -5.93
CA SER A 158 11.80 -1.69 -5.23
C SER A 158 12.11 -0.49 -6.14
N VAL A 159 13.17 -0.61 -6.95
CA VAL A 159 13.56 0.42 -7.92
C VAL A 159 12.47 0.61 -8.97
N LEU A 160 11.90 -0.47 -9.51
CA LEU A 160 10.81 -0.38 -10.48
C LEU A 160 9.58 0.34 -9.91
N TYR A 161 9.24 0.09 -8.64
CA TYR A 161 8.15 0.81 -7.98
C TYR A 161 8.40 2.31 -7.90
N HIS A 162 9.60 2.72 -7.49
CA HIS A 162 9.94 4.14 -7.42
C HIS A 162 9.99 4.80 -8.82
N ILE A 163 10.40 4.06 -9.86
CA ILE A 163 10.33 4.54 -11.24
C ILE A 163 8.86 4.79 -11.64
N ILE A 164 7.97 3.86 -11.35
CA ILE A 164 6.53 4.00 -11.63
C ILE A 164 5.96 5.20 -10.85
N GLU A 165 6.29 5.34 -9.58
CA GLU A 165 5.89 6.47 -8.75
C GLU A 165 6.33 7.79 -9.38
N TRP A 166 7.61 7.92 -9.75
CA TRP A 166 8.14 9.12 -10.40
C TRP A 166 7.43 9.43 -11.71
N ILE A 167 7.07 8.42 -12.51
CA ILE A 167 6.27 8.60 -13.72
C ILE A 167 4.91 9.22 -13.36
N PHE A 168 4.21 8.69 -12.35
CA PHE A 168 2.93 9.24 -11.90
C PHE A 168 3.07 10.67 -11.36
N THR A 169 4.10 10.94 -10.55
CA THR A 169 4.39 12.27 -10.03
C THR A 169 4.66 13.25 -11.17
N TRP A 170 5.43 12.84 -12.18
CA TRP A 170 5.73 13.67 -13.36
C TRP A 170 4.47 13.95 -14.18
N ILE A 171 3.65 12.94 -14.45
CA ILE A 171 2.35 13.09 -15.12
C ILE A 171 1.47 14.09 -14.34
N HIS A 172 1.36 13.95 -13.02
CA HIS A 172 0.61 14.85 -12.18
C HIS A 172 1.10 16.31 -12.29
N HIS A 173 2.43 16.51 -12.27
CA HIS A 173 3.02 17.83 -12.46
C HIS A 173 2.72 18.44 -13.83
N LEU A 174 2.74 17.64 -14.90
CA LEU A 174 2.38 18.11 -16.24
C LEU A 174 0.92 18.55 -16.31
N PHE A 175 -0.01 17.78 -15.75
CA PHE A 175 -1.42 18.16 -15.68
C PHE A 175 -1.64 19.43 -14.85
N LYS A 176 -0.96 19.54 -13.71
CA LYS A 176 -1.04 20.74 -12.85
C LYS A 176 -0.52 21.99 -13.56
N LYS A 177 0.63 21.89 -14.24
CA LYS A 177 1.24 23.00 -14.99
C LYS A 177 0.35 23.46 -16.16
N ARG A 178 -0.30 22.51 -16.85
CA ARG A 178 -1.26 22.83 -17.93
C ARG A 178 -2.48 23.58 -17.42
N LYS A 179 -2.99 23.21 -16.23
CA LYS A 179 -4.10 23.91 -15.58
C LYS A 179 -3.74 25.35 -15.20
N THR A 180 -2.54 25.59 -14.67
CA THR A 180 -2.06 26.94 -14.33
C THR A 180 -1.86 27.82 -15.57
N ASN A 181 -1.40 27.25 -16.68
CA ASN A 181 -1.23 27.98 -17.96
C ASN A 181 -2.53 28.21 -18.74
N MET A 182 -3.63 27.53 -18.41
CA MET A 182 -4.96 27.78 -19.01
C MET A 182 -5.76 28.86 -18.25
N THR A 183 -5.30 29.25 -17.06
CA THR A 183 -5.92 30.30 -16.22
C THR A 183 -5.18 31.64 -16.28
N LEU A 184 -4.23 31.79 -17.20
CA LEU A 184 -3.52 33.01 -17.55
C LEU A 184 -3.87 33.39 -19.00
#